data_AF-A0A7C6B988-F1
#
_entry.id   AF-A0A7C6B988-F1
#
_cell.length_a   1.000
_cell.length_b   1.000
_cell.length_c   1.000
_cell.angle_alpha   90.00
_cell.angle_beta   90.00
_cell.angle_gamma   90.00
#
_symmetry.space_group_name_H-M   'P 1'
#
loop_
_entity.id
_entity.type
_entity.pdbx_description
1 polymer ?
#
loop_
_entity_poly.entity_id
_entity_poly.type
_entity_poly.pdbx_seq_one_letter_code
_entity_poly.pdbx_strand_id
1 'polypeptide(L)'
;MNGKKSLNALKKKLKNRHNAFATIRNVYGHLSYFTNQEILDYYHVSSLAELNEHLEYLKKSLKEKNSNYEETLQELDSCFCLDSKGDFKYLYLSKKEAQAQLDYSLKTKHMKLKIYPCPYHCGWHLSKV
;
A
#
# COMPACT_ATOMS: atom_id res chain seq x y z
N MET A 1 -20.95 -23.29 -20.52
CA MET A 1 -20.42 -21.91 -20.38
C MET A 1 -19.96 -21.69 -18.93
N ASN A 2 -18.88 -20.95 -18.71
CA ASN A 2 -17.85 -21.28 -17.71
C ASN A 2 -17.98 -20.46 -16.39
N GLY A 3 -18.88 -20.87 -15.49
CA GLY A 3 -19.15 -20.20 -14.19
C GLY A 3 -17.95 -20.08 -13.24
N LYS A 4 -16.91 -20.92 -13.41
CA LYS A 4 -15.68 -20.89 -12.59
C LYS A 4 -14.78 -19.66 -12.89
N LYS A 5 -14.87 -19.07 -14.09
CA LYS A 5 -14.08 -17.87 -14.44
C LYS A 5 -14.61 -16.60 -13.76
N SER A 6 -15.94 -16.49 -13.58
CA SER A 6 -16.60 -15.35 -12.95
C SER A 6 -16.28 -15.22 -11.46
N LEU A 7 -16.32 -16.34 -10.72
CA LEU A 7 -16.01 -16.38 -9.28
C LEU A 7 -14.54 -16.04 -8.97
N ASN A 8 -13.60 -16.40 -9.83
CA ASN A 8 -12.18 -16.06 -9.65
C ASN A 8 -11.90 -14.58 -9.93
N ALA A 9 -12.58 -13.98 -10.91
CA ALA A 9 -12.51 -12.54 -11.15
C ALA A 9 -13.14 -11.74 -9.99
N LEU A 10 -14.26 -12.22 -9.45
CA LEU A 10 -14.90 -11.67 -8.23
C LEU A 10 -13.99 -11.82 -7.01
N LYS A 11 -13.38 -12.98 -6.76
CA LYS A 11 -12.40 -13.18 -5.68
C LYS A 11 -11.18 -12.27 -5.83
N LYS A 12 -10.69 -12.03 -7.05
CA LYS A 12 -9.56 -11.13 -7.33
C LYS A 12 -9.93 -9.66 -7.13
N LYS A 13 -11.14 -9.25 -7.55
CA LYS A 13 -11.72 -7.92 -7.22
C LYS A 13 -11.96 -7.75 -5.72
N LEU A 14 -12.43 -8.79 -5.02
CA LEU A 14 -12.61 -8.80 -3.56
C LEU A 14 -11.26 -8.74 -2.81
N LYS A 15 -10.22 -9.42 -3.30
CA LYS A 15 -8.84 -9.31 -2.80
C LYS A 15 -8.26 -7.90 -2.98
N ASN A 16 -8.60 -7.21 -4.07
CA ASN A 16 -8.26 -5.80 -4.28
C ASN A 16 -9.09 -4.85 -3.39
N ARG A 17 -10.38 -5.15 -3.17
CA ARG A 17 -11.30 -4.32 -2.34
C ARG A 17 -10.96 -4.35 -0.85
N HIS A 18 -10.43 -5.46 -0.33
CA HIS A 18 -9.92 -5.54 1.06
C HIS A 18 -8.59 -4.81 1.27
N ASN A 19 -7.96 -4.29 0.22
CA ASN A 19 -6.58 -3.85 0.28
C ASN A 19 -6.39 -2.34 0.39
N ALA A 20 -7.34 -1.48 0.00
CA ALA A 20 -7.10 -0.03 0.02
C ALA A 20 -6.97 0.50 1.45
N PHE A 21 -7.95 0.27 2.32
CA PHE A 21 -7.87 0.67 3.73
C PHE A 21 -6.72 0.01 4.48
N ALA A 22 -6.47 -1.28 4.22
CA ALA A 22 -5.32 -1.97 4.81
C ALA A 22 -4.01 -1.36 4.32
N THR A 23 -3.87 -1.10 3.02
CA THR A 23 -2.70 -0.42 2.45
C THR A 23 -2.54 0.95 3.10
N ILE A 24 -3.61 1.74 3.21
CA ILE A 24 -3.56 3.06 3.85
C ILE A 24 -3.03 2.95 5.28
N ARG A 25 -3.61 2.10 6.12
CA ARG A 25 -3.16 1.91 7.52
C ARG A 25 -1.69 1.52 7.64
N ASN A 26 -1.17 0.79 6.67
CA ASN A 26 0.20 0.32 6.70
C ASN A 26 1.18 1.32 6.08
N VAL A 27 0.74 2.07 5.08
CA VAL A 27 1.53 3.07 4.34
C VAL A 27 1.59 4.40 5.09
N TYR A 28 0.48 4.80 5.72
CA TYR A 28 0.29 6.02 6.48
C TYR A 28 0.21 5.67 7.98
N GLY A 29 1.33 5.84 8.70
CA GLY A 29 1.46 5.39 10.08
C GLY A 29 0.44 6.02 11.03
N HIS A 30 0.15 7.31 10.85
CA HIS A 30 -0.85 8.05 11.62
C HIS A 30 -2.28 7.57 11.41
N LEU A 31 -2.56 6.92 10.28
CA LEU A 31 -3.88 6.36 9.96
C LEU A 31 -4.02 4.90 10.38
N SER A 32 -2.97 4.27 10.93
CA SER A 32 -2.96 2.84 11.26
C SER A 32 -4.10 2.41 12.19
N TYR A 33 -4.50 3.29 13.12
CA TYR A 33 -5.58 3.04 14.09
C TYR A 33 -6.98 3.46 13.61
N PHE A 34 -7.09 4.11 12.45
CA PHE A 34 -8.36 4.63 11.96
C PHE A 34 -9.24 3.50 11.44
N THR A 35 -10.54 3.56 11.74
CA THR A 35 -11.59 2.74 11.12
C THR A 35 -11.73 3.07 9.64
N ASN A 36 -12.45 2.23 8.86
CA ASN A 36 -12.65 2.51 7.44
C ASN A 36 -13.41 3.83 7.24
N GLN A 37 -14.38 4.15 8.12
CA GLN A 37 -15.14 5.40 8.03
C GLN A 37 -14.25 6.60 8.32
N GLU A 38 -13.44 6.54 9.39
CA GLU A 38 -12.49 7.63 9.72
C GLU A 38 -11.47 7.85 8.60
N ILE A 39 -11.06 6.80 7.88
CA ILE A 39 -10.22 6.96 6.68
C ILE A 39 -10.98 7.68 5.56
N LEU A 40 -12.23 7.33 5.30
CA LEU A 40 -13.04 8.03 4.28
C LEU A 40 -13.23 9.51 4.65
N ASP A 41 -13.56 9.78 5.92
CA ASP A 41 -13.75 11.13 6.45
C ASP A 41 -12.45 11.95 6.37
N TYR A 42 -11.30 11.34 6.70
CA TYR A 42 -9.97 11.95 6.59
C TYR A 42 -9.65 12.39 5.16
N TYR A 43 -10.02 11.59 4.16
CA TYR A 43 -9.81 11.92 2.75
C TYR A 43 -10.97 12.74 2.14
N HIS A 44 -11.97 13.12 2.93
CA HIS A 44 -13.17 13.83 2.49
C HIS A 44 -13.91 13.13 1.33
N VAL A 45 -13.93 11.80 1.35
CA VAL A 45 -14.60 10.96 0.33
C VAL A 45 -15.74 10.17 0.96
N SER A 46 -16.75 9.83 0.16
CA SER A 46 -17.95 9.13 0.63
C SER A 46 -17.92 7.62 0.36
N SER A 47 -16.99 7.17 -0.50
CA SER A 47 -16.96 5.79 -0.96
C SER A 47 -15.55 5.26 -1.20
N LEU A 48 -15.42 3.93 -1.15
CA LEU A 48 -14.18 3.24 -1.54
C LEU A 48 -13.79 3.53 -3.00
N ALA A 49 -14.74 3.81 -3.89
CA ALA A 49 -14.44 4.15 -5.28
C ALA A 49 -13.70 5.49 -5.36
N GLU A 50 -14.24 6.52 -4.73
CA GLU A 50 -13.63 7.85 -4.62
C GLU A 50 -12.27 7.80 -3.91
N LEU A 51 -12.15 6.99 -2.84
CA LEU A 51 -10.87 6.77 -2.18
C LEU A 51 -9.81 6.20 -3.13
N ASN A 52 -10.18 5.25 -4.00
CA ASN A 52 -9.24 4.70 -4.98
C ASN A 52 -8.85 5.73 -6.04
N GLU A 53 -9.79 6.56 -6.51
CA GLU A 53 -9.49 7.65 -7.43
C GLU A 53 -8.50 8.65 -6.81
N HIS A 54 -8.69 9.00 -5.53
CA HIS A 54 -7.78 9.85 -4.79
C HIS A 54 -6.37 9.22 -4.68
N LEU A 55 -6.27 7.93 -4.36
CA LEU A 55 -4.98 7.23 -4.30
C LEU A 55 -4.26 7.17 -5.66
N GLU A 56 -5.00 6.99 -6.76
CA GLU A 56 -4.42 7.00 -8.10
C GLU A 56 -3.93 8.40 -8.50
N TYR A 57 -4.65 9.45 -8.12
CA TYR A 57 -4.18 10.84 -8.27
C TYR A 57 -2.86 11.06 -7.54
N LEU A 58 -2.76 10.64 -6.27
CA LEU A 58 -1.52 10.72 -5.51
C LEU A 58 -0.38 9.98 -6.23
N LYS A 59 -0.59 8.72 -6.63
CA LYS A 59 0.42 7.95 -7.39
C LYS A 59 0.91 8.65 -8.65
N LYS A 60 0.01 9.33 -9.37
CA LYS A 60 0.36 10.08 -10.58
C LYS A 60 1.25 11.28 -10.23
N SER A 61 0.84 12.07 -9.25
CA SER A 61 1.64 13.21 -8.74
C SER A 61 3.02 12.79 -8.26
N LEU A 62 3.13 11.63 -7.60
CA LEU A 62 4.39 11.02 -7.16
C LEU A 62 5.33 10.67 -8.32
N LYS A 63 4.79 10.12 -9.41
CA LYS A 63 5.57 9.74 -10.60
C LYS A 63 6.07 10.97 -11.36
N GLU A 64 5.31 12.05 -11.35
CA GLU A 64 5.59 13.27 -12.12
C GLU A 64 6.64 14.18 -11.44
N LYS A 65 7.10 13.87 -10.21
CA LYS A 65 8.16 14.59 -9.47
C LYS A 65 8.08 16.12 -9.62
N ASN A 66 6.95 16.72 -9.23
CA ASN A 66 6.86 18.17 -9.18
C ASN A 66 7.70 18.74 -8.02
N SER A 67 8.42 19.84 -8.26
CA SER A 67 9.37 20.46 -7.32
C SER A 67 8.77 20.96 -5.98
N ASN A 68 7.46 20.92 -5.82
CA ASN A 68 6.75 21.31 -4.59
C ASN A 68 6.49 20.11 -3.63
N TYR A 69 6.99 18.92 -3.99
CA TYR A 69 6.65 17.64 -3.38
C TYR A 69 7.48 17.31 -2.12
N GLU A 70 8.73 17.78 -2.04
CA GLU A 70 9.57 17.54 -0.85
C GLU A 70 9.05 18.27 0.40
N GLU A 71 8.44 19.45 0.22
CA GLU A 71 7.82 20.22 1.31
C GLU A 71 6.55 19.52 1.82
N THR A 72 5.69 19.01 0.92
CA THR A 72 4.49 18.25 1.29
C THR A 72 4.83 16.91 1.96
N LEU A 73 5.98 16.32 1.65
CA LEU A 73 6.44 15.06 2.23
C LEU A 73 6.93 15.19 3.67
N GLN A 74 7.51 16.33 4.04
CA GLN A 74 8.00 16.54 5.40
C GLN A 74 6.85 16.68 6.41
N GLU A 75 5.68 17.15 5.97
CA GLU A 75 4.49 17.27 6.80
C GLU A 75 3.71 15.95 6.93
N LEU A 76 3.90 15.02 5.98
CA LEU A 76 3.24 13.73 5.96
C LEU A 76 4.17 12.66 6.54
N ASP A 77 3.94 12.27 7.80
CA ASP A 77 4.62 11.15 8.49
C ASP A 77 4.24 9.79 7.87
N SER A 78 4.52 9.63 6.57
CA SER A 78 3.92 8.61 5.73
C SER A 78 4.88 8.13 4.65
N CYS A 79 4.88 6.83 4.42
CA CYS A 79 5.72 6.22 3.40
C CYS A 79 5.05 6.32 2.02
N PHE A 80 5.74 6.84 1.01
CA PHE A 80 5.22 6.88 -0.37
C PHE A 80 6.04 6.02 -1.35
N CYS A 81 6.78 5.03 -0.85
CA CYS A 81 7.56 4.13 -1.70
C CYS A 81 6.64 3.38 -2.67
N LEU A 82 6.94 3.45 -3.96
CA LEU A 82 6.24 2.69 -4.99
C LEU A 82 7.05 1.46 -5.42
N ASP A 83 6.34 0.40 -5.81
CA ASP A 83 6.94 -0.77 -6.44
C ASP A 83 7.18 -0.54 -7.95
N SER A 84 7.74 -1.54 -8.64
CA SER A 84 8.03 -1.45 -10.07
C SER A 84 6.79 -1.34 -10.96
N LYS A 85 5.59 -1.50 -10.40
CA LYS A 85 4.30 -1.36 -11.08
C LYS A 85 3.63 -0.02 -10.76
N GLY A 86 4.19 0.75 -9.83
CA GLY A 86 3.63 2.01 -9.37
C GLY A 86 2.59 1.87 -8.26
N ASP A 87 2.54 0.72 -7.59
CA ASP A 87 1.70 0.53 -6.40
C ASP A 87 2.47 0.86 -5.12
N PHE A 88 1.78 1.34 -4.08
CA PHE A 88 2.40 1.59 -2.79
C PHE A 88 3.00 0.31 -2.21
N LYS A 89 4.26 0.40 -1.79
CA LYS A 89 4.91 -0.66 -1.05
C LYS A 89 4.34 -0.71 0.36
N TYR A 90 4.08 -1.92 0.79
CA TYR A 90 3.73 -2.17 2.18
C TYR A 90 4.91 -1.79 3.08
N LEU A 91 4.64 -0.99 4.11
CA LEU A 91 5.58 -0.64 5.16
C LEU A 91 5.30 -1.53 6.38
N TYR A 92 6.30 -2.28 6.81
CA TYR A 92 6.23 -3.08 8.03
C TYR A 92 6.85 -2.26 9.16
N LEU A 93 6.15 -2.12 10.27
CA LEU A 93 6.61 -1.32 11.41
C LEU A 93 7.83 -1.95 12.08
N SER A 94 7.92 -3.29 12.09
CA SER A 94 9.04 -4.02 12.65
C SER A 94 9.77 -4.91 11.62
N LYS A 95 11.07 -5.10 11.84
CA LYS A 95 11.88 -6.06 11.07
C LYS A 95 11.35 -7.49 11.21
N LYS A 96 10.78 -7.82 12.37
CA LYS A 96 10.20 -9.14 12.67
C LYS A 96 9.01 -9.44 11.77
N GLU A 97 8.11 -8.48 11.58
CA GLU A 97 6.97 -8.61 10.65
C GLU A 97 7.44 -8.72 9.20
N ALA A 98 8.40 -7.89 8.80
CA ALA A 98 8.99 -7.97 7.46
C ALA A 98 9.63 -9.34 7.20
N GLN A 99 10.31 -9.91 8.21
CA GLN A 99 10.90 -11.24 8.14
C GLN A 99 9.84 -12.34 8.03
N ALA A 100 8.78 -12.28 8.85
CA ALA A 100 7.69 -13.24 8.78
C ALA A 100 7.04 -13.25 7.38
N GLN A 101 6.86 -12.07 6.77
CA GLN A 101 6.30 -11.95 5.43
C GLN A 101 7.27 -12.40 4.33
N LEU A 102 8.58 -12.18 4.50
CA LEU A 102 9.61 -12.71 3.61
C LEU A 102 9.58 -14.24 3.62
N ASP A 103 9.57 -14.85 4.81
CA ASP A 103 9.53 -16.31 4.98
C ASP A 103 8.26 -16.90 4.38
N TYR A 104 7.11 -16.27 4.63
CA TYR A 104 5.84 -16.65 4.00
C TYR A 104 5.92 -16.60 2.47
N SER A 105 6.53 -15.54 1.91
CA SER A 105 6.65 -15.36 0.46
C SER A 105 7.60 -16.39 -0.17
N LEU A 106 8.68 -16.75 0.52
CA LEU A 106 9.60 -17.80 0.09
C LEU A 106 8.91 -19.17 0.10
N LYS A 107 8.18 -19.50 1.18
CA LYS A 107 7.50 -20.79 1.33
C LYS A 107 6.33 -20.97 0.34
N THR A 108 5.51 -19.93 0.15
CA THR A 108 4.25 -20.04 -0.60
C THR A 108 4.35 -19.62 -2.06
N LYS A 109 5.26 -18.72 -2.41
CA LYS A 109 5.40 -18.16 -3.77
C LYS A 109 6.76 -18.45 -4.39
N HIS A 110 7.67 -19.08 -3.65
CA HIS A 110 9.06 -19.34 -4.07
C HIS A 110 9.78 -18.07 -4.56
N MET A 111 9.41 -16.91 -4.01
CA MET A 111 10.04 -15.64 -4.33
C MET A 111 11.13 -15.32 -3.32
N LYS A 112 12.34 -15.10 -3.82
CA LYS A 112 13.44 -14.53 -3.03
C LYS A 112 13.26 -13.03 -2.92
N LEU A 113 13.05 -12.54 -1.70
CA LEU A 113 12.94 -11.12 -1.38
C LEU A 113 14.08 -10.74 -0.43
N LYS A 114 14.40 -9.45 -0.37
CA LYS A 114 15.29 -8.82 0.62
C LYS A 114 14.54 -7.77 1.43
N ILE A 115 14.87 -7.67 2.70
CA ILE A 115 14.39 -6.61 3.61
C ILE A 115 15.33 -5.42 3.52
N TYR A 116 14.78 -4.21 3.47
CA TYR A 116 15.55 -2.97 3.56
C TYR A 116 14.75 -1.89 4.32
N PRO A 117 15.42 -0.95 5.02
CA PRO A 117 14.72 0.13 5.72
C PRO A 117 14.04 1.08 4.73
N CYS A 118 12.89 1.63 5.11
CA CYS A 118 12.23 2.67 4.32
C CYS A 118 13.09 3.94 4.30
N PRO A 119 13.33 4.55 3.12
CA PRO A 119 14.13 5.77 3.02
C PRO A 119 13.40 7.03 3.52
N TYR A 120 12.07 6.99 3.64
CA TYR A 120 11.25 8.15 4.00
C TYR A 120 10.65 8.09 5.41
N HIS A 121 10.70 6.92 6.08
CA HIS A 121 10.07 6.72 7.39
C HIS A 121 10.76 5.62 8.20
N CYS A 122 10.50 5.57 9.51
CA CYS A 122 10.86 4.49 10.40
C CYS A 122 10.05 3.21 10.12
N GLY A 123 10.54 2.33 9.24
CA GLY A 123 9.93 1.03 8.94
C GLY A 123 10.70 0.23 7.91
N TRP A 124 10.12 -0.87 7.43
CA TRP A 124 10.79 -1.86 6.60
C TRP A 124 10.00 -2.18 5.34
N HIS A 125 10.71 -2.44 4.24
CA HIS A 125 10.14 -2.87 2.97
C HIS A 125 10.74 -4.19 2.50
N LEU A 126 10.02 -4.84 1.60
CA LEU A 126 10.48 -6.00 0.84
C LEU A 126 10.73 -5.61 -0.62
N SER A 127 11.85 -6.05 -1.18
CA SER A 127 12.15 -5.95 -2.61
C SER A 127 12.53 -7.32 -3.14
N LYS A 128 12.30 -7.57 -4.43
CA LYS A 128 12.93 -8.71 -5.10
C LYS A 128 14.45 -8.54 -5.08
N VAL A 129 15.14 -9.68 -4.97
CA VAL A 129 16.59 -9.79 -5.15
C VAL A 129 16.89 -9.82 -6.64
#